data_AF-A0A938SBQ4-F1
#
_entry.id   AF-A0A938SBQ4-F1
#
_cell.length_a   1.000
_cell.length_b   1.000
_cell.length_c   1.000
_cell.angle_alpha   90.00
_cell.angle_beta   90.00
_cell.angle_gamma   90.00
#
_symmetry.space_group_name_H-M   'P 1'
#
loop_
_entity.id
_entity.type
_entity.pdbx_description
1 polymer ?
#
loop_
_entity_poly.entity_id
_entity_poly.type
_entity_poly.pdbx_seq_one_letter_code
_entity_poly.pdbx_strand_id
1 'polypeptide(L)'
;MIDSISRDRFWMVVEDCLVTFHALSRDEARKRTQELRVRIERDPTGMPSEMVYHAEPFDVACDIAEKPQELPENRQEYDAILSRHSW
;
A
#
# COMPACT_ATOMS: atom_id res chain seq x y z
N MET A 1 13.67 -14.23 1.72
CA MET A 1 13.98 -12.85 2.13
C MET A 1 13.45 -11.95 1.05
N ILE A 2 12.37 -11.21 1.31
CA ILE A 2 11.92 -10.15 0.41
C ILE A 2 12.99 -9.06 0.42
N ASP A 3 13.48 -8.68 -0.76
CA ASP A 3 14.51 -7.67 -0.91
C ASP A 3 13.98 -6.30 -0.43
N SER A 4 14.84 -5.47 0.18
CA SER A 4 14.46 -4.12 0.61
C SER A 4 13.89 -3.28 -0.53
N ILE A 5 14.34 -3.51 -1.77
CA ILE A 5 13.83 -2.84 -2.97
C ILE A 5 12.37 -3.22 -3.23
N SER A 6 11.99 -4.49 -3.05
CA SER A 6 10.60 -4.93 -3.20
C SER A 6 9.71 -4.32 -2.12
N ARG A 7 10.19 -4.18 -0.89
CA ARG A 7 9.41 -3.50 0.17
C ARG A 7 9.20 -2.02 -0.14
N ASP A 8 10.21 -1.31 -0.61
CA ASP A 8 10.06 0.09 -0.98
C ASP A 8 9.10 0.27 -2.17
N ARG A 9 9.17 -0.60 -3.20
CA ARG A 9 8.20 -0.58 -4.31
C ARG A 9 6.77 -0.83 -3.85
N PHE A 10 6.57 -1.77 -2.93
CA PHE A 10 5.26 -2.03 -2.34
C PHE A 10 4.65 -0.75 -1.77
N TRP A 11 5.40 -0.05 -0.92
CA TRP A 11 4.95 1.21 -0.32
C TRP A 11 4.70 2.31 -1.36
N MET A 12 5.51 2.39 -2.42
CA MET A 12 5.28 3.34 -3.51
C MET A 12 3.96 3.06 -4.25
N VAL A 13 3.63 1.78 -4.50
CA VAL A 13 2.34 1.40 -5.11
C VAL A 13 1.19 1.77 -4.18
N VAL A 14 1.29 1.49 -2.88
CA VAL A 14 0.27 1.86 -1.88
C VAL A 14 0.06 3.37 -1.86
N GLU A 15 1.13 4.18 -1.87
CA GLU A 15 1.03 5.65 -1.92
C GLU A 15 0.32 6.15 -3.17
N ASP A 16 0.69 5.62 -4.35
CA ASP A 16 0.02 6.00 -5.59
C ASP A 16 -1.45 5.53 -5.64
N CYS A 17 -1.79 4.41 -4.99
CA CYS A 17 -3.18 3.98 -4.81
C CYS A 17 -3.96 4.95 -3.91
N LEU A 18 -3.37 5.39 -2.79
CA LEU A 18 -3.96 6.38 -1.89
C LEU A 18 -4.23 7.73 -2.58
N VAL A 19 -3.31 8.16 -3.45
CA VAL A 19 -3.46 9.40 -4.22
C VAL A 19 -4.53 9.24 -5.30
N THR A 20 -4.50 8.13 -6.06
CA THR A 20 -5.39 7.91 -7.21
C THR A 20 -6.82 7.59 -6.79
N PHE A 21 -7.00 6.64 -5.87
CA PHE A 21 -8.32 6.10 -5.53
C PHE A 21 -8.97 6.79 -4.34
N HIS A 22 -8.17 7.24 -3.38
CA HIS A 22 -8.67 7.90 -2.16
C HIS A 22 -8.51 9.43 -2.20
N ALA A 23 -8.02 9.99 -3.31
CA ALA A 23 -7.80 11.42 -3.54
C ALA A 23 -6.99 12.10 -2.42
N LEU A 24 -6.09 11.35 -1.78
CA LEU A 24 -5.20 11.88 -0.75
C LEU A 24 -4.08 12.70 -1.39
N SER A 25 -3.60 13.71 -0.67
CA SER A 25 -2.37 14.39 -1.08
C SER A 25 -1.19 13.43 -0.94
N ARG A 26 -0.14 13.59 -1.78
CA ARG A 26 1.04 12.72 -1.70
C ARG A 26 1.74 12.79 -0.34
N ASP A 27 1.76 13.96 0.30
CA ASP A 27 2.26 14.12 1.67
C ASP A 27 1.42 13.34 2.69
N GLU A 28 0.10 13.35 2.56
CA GLU A 28 -0.79 12.61 3.46
C GLU A 28 -0.70 11.09 3.23
N ALA A 29 -0.68 10.66 1.97
CA ALA A 29 -0.47 9.26 1.60
C ALA A 29 0.84 8.73 2.20
N ARG A 30 1.95 9.46 2.03
CA ARG A 30 3.26 9.11 2.59
C ARG A 30 3.26 9.07 4.12
N LYS A 31 2.60 10.04 4.76
CA LYS A 31 2.50 10.06 6.22
C LYS A 31 1.77 8.81 6.72
N ARG A 32 0.66 8.43 6.10
CA ARG A 32 -0.12 7.27 6.54
C ARG A 32 0.57 5.93 6.24
N THR A 33 1.22 5.79 5.09
CA THR A 33 2.03 4.60 4.79
C THR A 33 3.18 4.47 5.78
N GLN A 34 3.85 5.58 6.13
CA GLN A 34 4.92 5.58 7.12
C GLN A 34 4.41 5.22 8.53
N GLU A 35 3.25 5.73 8.94
CA GLU A 35 2.61 5.37 10.21
C GLU A 35 2.30 3.86 10.27
N LEU A 36 1.74 3.28 9.21
CA LEU A 36 1.49 1.84 9.14
C LEU A 36 2.79 1.04 9.16
N ARG A 37 3.79 1.46 8.37
CA ARG A 37 5.13 0.84 8.33
C ARG A 37 5.78 0.81 9.70
N VAL A 38 5.72 1.91 10.44
CA VAL A 38 6.22 1.98 11.82
C VAL A 38 5.43 1.07 12.74
N ARG A 39 4.10 0.96 12.60
CA ARG A 39 3.27 0.06 13.42
C ARG A 39 3.61 -1.41 13.18
N ILE A 40 3.74 -1.85 11.93
CA ILE A 40 4.08 -3.24 11.60
C ILE A 40 5.53 -3.61 11.97
N GLU A 41 6.45 -2.64 11.95
CA GLU A 41 7.84 -2.85 12.37
C GLU A 41 8.00 -2.79 13.89
N ARG A 42 7.12 -2.07 14.60
CA ARG A 42 7.15 -1.94 16.07
C ARG A 42 6.36 -2.98 16.82
N ASP A 43 5.41 -3.69 16.20
CA ASP A 43 4.60 -4.71 16.87
C ASP A 43 5.22 -6.11 16.63
N PRO A 44 5.97 -6.68 17.59
CA PRO A 44 6.67 -7.95 17.39
C PRO A 44 5.77 -9.17 17.60
N THR A 45 4.49 -8.97 17.95
CA THR A 45 3.68 -10.01 18.63
C THR A 45 2.35 -10.36 17.96
N GLY A 46 1.86 -9.59 16.98
CA GLY A 46 0.49 -9.77 16.48
C GLY A 46 0.29 -9.89 14.98
N MET A 47 0.90 -9.02 14.17
CA MET A 47 0.79 -9.07 12.71
C MET A 47 2.14 -9.38 12.10
N PRO A 48 2.30 -10.52 11.40
CA PRO A 48 3.51 -10.76 10.63
C PRO A 48 3.59 -9.63 9.60
N SER A 49 4.62 -8.80 9.66
CA SER A 49 4.92 -7.84 8.61
C SER A 49 4.95 -8.51 7.23
N GLU A 50 5.31 -9.79 7.16
CA GLU A 50 5.17 -10.64 5.98
C GLU A 50 3.72 -10.72 5.45
N MET A 51 2.69 -10.81 6.30
CA MET A 51 1.29 -10.81 5.84
C MET A 51 0.91 -9.53 5.10
N VAL A 52 1.45 -8.38 5.51
CA VAL A 52 1.22 -7.11 4.82
C VAL A 52 1.93 -7.09 3.47
N TYR A 53 3.16 -7.60 3.39
CA TYR A 53 3.89 -7.71 2.13
C TYR A 53 3.37 -8.83 1.20
N HIS A 54 2.50 -9.71 1.71
CA HIS A 54 1.76 -10.70 0.93
C HIS A 54 0.35 -10.23 0.53
N ALA A 55 -0.15 -9.16 1.13
CA ALA A 55 -1.41 -8.54 0.75
C ALA A 55 -1.24 -7.73 -0.54
N GLU A 56 -2.34 -7.51 -1.26
CA GLU A 56 -2.35 -6.62 -2.40
C GLU A 56 -2.13 -5.16 -1.94
N PRO A 57 -1.24 -4.39 -2.60
CA PRO A 57 -1.05 -2.98 -2.32
C PRO A 57 -2.35 -2.16 -2.30
N PHE A 58 -3.31 -2.51 -3.16
CA PHE A 58 -4.64 -1.87 -3.18
C PHE A 58 -5.42 -2.11 -1.90
N ASP A 59 -5.46 -3.36 -1.42
CA ASP A 59 -6.17 -3.72 -0.18
C ASP A 59 -5.55 -2.97 1.00
N VAL A 60 -4.21 -2.92 1.07
CA VAL A 60 -3.50 -2.16 2.10
C VAL A 60 -3.79 -0.66 2.01
N ALA A 61 -3.90 -0.10 0.81
CA ALA A 61 -4.33 1.29 0.64
C ALA A 61 -5.77 1.53 1.14
N CYS A 62 -6.69 0.60 0.87
CA CYS A 62 -8.07 0.67 1.37
C CYS A 62 -8.13 0.59 2.90
N ASP A 63 -7.35 -0.30 3.51
CA ASP A 63 -7.18 -0.41 4.96
C ASP A 63 -6.64 0.90 5.56
N ILE A 64 -5.61 1.49 4.94
CA ILE A 64 -5.03 2.78 5.38
C ILE A 64 -6.02 3.95 5.26
N ALA A 65 -6.82 3.94 4.20
CA ALA A 65 -7.83 4.95 3.97
C ALA A 65 -9.08 4.78 4.84
N GLU A 66 -9.19 3.66 5.58
CA GLU A 66 -10.38 3.23 6.33
C GLU A 66 -11.65 3.25 5.45
N LYS A 67 -11.45 3.02 4.15
CA LYS A 67 -12.47 3.11 3.11
C LYS A 67 -12.36 1.86 2.24
N PRO A 68 -13.12 0.80 2.54
CA PRO A 68 -13.17 -0.36 1.67
C PRO A 68 -13.75 0.05 0.33
N GLN A 69 -12.93 0.00 -0.72
CA GLN A 69 -13.38 0.08 -2.10
C GLN A 69 -13.33 -1.31 -2.70
N GLU A 70 -14.34 -1.65 -3.49
CA GLU A 70 -14.27 -2.86 -4.29
C GLU A 70 -13.38 -2.57 -5.52
N LEU A 71 -12.49 -3.52 -5.83
CA LEU A 71 -11.60 -3.48 -6.99
C LEU A 71 -12.25 -3.61 -8.40
N PRO A 72 -13.56 -3.92 -8.62
CA PRO A 72 -14.05 -4.23 -9.96
C PRO A 72 -14.24 -3.01 -10.88
N GLU A 73 -14.26 -1.78 -10.36
CA GLU A 73 -14.35 -0.56 -11.20
C GLU A 73 -12.98 0.04 -11.53
N ASN A 74 -11.99 -0.14 -10.67
CA ASN A 74 -10.71 0.58 -10.71
C ASN A 74 -9.52 -0.27 -11.19
N ARG A 75 -9.80 -1.48 -11.71
CA ARG A 75 -8.77 -2.45 -12.08
C ARG A 75 -7.81 -1.95 -13.15
N GLN A 76 -8.31 -1.20 -14.14
CA GLN A 76 -7.49 -0.68 -15.23
C GLN A 76 -6.50 0.40 -14.77
N GLU A 77 -6.91 1.26 -13.83
CA GLU A 77 -6.03 2.27 -13.23
C GLU A 77 -5.01 1.61 -12.29
N TYR A 78 -5.42 0.57 -11.56
CA TYR A 78 -4.53 -0.18 -10.69
C TYR A 78 -3.45 -0.92 -11.49
N ASP A 79 -3.81 -1.59 -12.60
CA ASP A 79 -2.85 -2.19 -13.53
C ASP A 79 -1.82 -1.18 -14.07
N ALA A 80 -2.24 0.08 -14.33
CA ALA A 80 -1.33 1.13 -14.76
C ALA A 80 -0.33 1.53 -13.66
N ILE A 81 -0.77 1.57 -12.39
CA ILE A 81 0.11 1.82 -11.24
C ILE A 81 1.10 0.66 -11.06
N LEU A 82 0.63 -0.59 -11.12
CA LEU A 82 1.50 -1.78 -11.02
C LEU A 82 2.56 -1.81 -12.12
N SER A 83 2.16 -1.56 -13.37
CA SER A 83 3.08 -1.50 -14.50
C SER A 83 4.14 -0.41 -14.34
N ARG A 84 3.79 0.73 -13.74
CA ARG A 84 4.71 1.85 -13.50
C ARG A 84 5.81 1.51 -12.49
N HIS A 85 5.50 0.68 -11.50
CA HIS A 85 6.45 0.27 -10.46
C HIS A 85 7.17 -1.05 -10.77
N SER A 86 6.88 -1.67 -11.92
CA SER A 86 7.42 -2.99 -12.31
C SER A 86 7.20 -4.03 -11.21
N TRP A 87 5.98 -4.07 -10.70
CA TRP A 87 5.50 -5.05 -9.73
C TRP A 87 5.03 -6.33 -10.42
#